data_AF-U6LZS1-F1
#
_entry.id   AF-U6LZS1-F1
#
_cell.length_a   1.000
_cell.length_b   1.000
_cell.length_c   1.000
_cell.angle_alpha   90.00
_cell.angle_beta   90.00
_cell.angle_gamma   90.00
#
_symmetry.space_group_name_H-M   'P 1'
#
loop_
_entity.id
_entity.type
_entity.pdbx_description
1 polymer ?
#
loop_
_entity_poly.entity_id
_entity_poly.type
_entity_poly.pdbx_seq_one_letter_code
_entity_poly.pdbx_strand_id
1 'polypeptide(L)'
;MEAKLKKKRNGPRLLKKTKQQLAEARRALREEDIAMQKGDTNKKRKREEGEGEKILTEEGEKRRRLRDKIISLRKERQKQQKGEKEEEEESDEYSEIDEEEESSSSSSSSRNKNKTTISRVKEGEIRKLGGLTREKVNKLIKINYKQLKGTKGESDRFIQVKKNRWMLSGKRGLGKTHSR
;
A
#
# COMPACT_ATOMS: atom_id res chain seq x y z
N MET A 1 63.58 -53.56 46.52
CA MET A 1 62.34 -54.37 46.47
C MET A 1 61.26 -53.53 45.80
N GLU A 2 61.12 -53.62 44.49
CA GLU A 2 60.18 -52.83 43.69
C GLU A 2 58.73 -53.30 43.88
N ALA A 3 57.87 -52.41 44.37
CA ALA A 3 56.44 -52.68 44.52
C ALA A 3 55.69 -52.44 43.19
N LYS A 4 55.28 -53.54 42.54
CA LYS A 4 54.48 -53.52 41.31
C LYS A 4 53.09 -52.91 41.57
N LEU A 5 52.83 -51.71 41.05
CA LEU A 5 51.50 -51.11 40.99
C LEU A 5 50.56 -51.93 40.09
N LYS A 6 49.63 -52.67 40.71
CA LYS A 6 48.59 -53.41 39.99
C LYS A 6 47.60 -52.42 39.35
N LYS A 7 47.60 -52.32 38.02
CA LYS A 7 46.57 -51.59 37.25
C LYS A 7 45.20 -52.24 37.51
N LYS A 8 44.30 -51.57 38.23
CA LYS A 8 42.91 -52.01 38.34
C LYS A 8 42.26 -51.96 36.95
N ARG A 9 41.53 -53.00 36.58
CA ARG A 9 40.96 -53.26 35.24
C ARG A 9 39.88 -52.28 34.78
N ASN A 10 39.52 -51.31 35.61
CA ASN A 10 38.52 -50.29 35.32
C ASN A 10 39.23 -48.94 35.23
N GLY A 11 39.47 -48.46 34.01
CA GLY A 11 39.90 -47.08 33.76
C GLY A 11 38.92 -46.06 34.34
N PRO A 12 39.24 -44.75 34.28
CA PRO A 12 38.36 -43.71 34.79
C PRO A 12 36.98 -43.85 34.13
N ARG A 13 35.99 -44.28 34.91
CA ARG A 13 34.60 -44.35 34.44
C ARG A 13 34.21 -42.92 34.09
N LEU A 14 33.84 -42.68 32.84
CA LEU A 14 33.15 -41.47 32.43
C LEU A 14 32.00 -41.26 33.42
N LEU A 15 32.12 -40.27 34.31
CA LEU A 15 31.09 -39.92 35.27
C LEU A 15 29.88 -39.48 34.44
N LYS A 16 28.93 -40.41 34.25
CA LYS A 16 27.68 -40.11 33.58
C LYS A 16 27.04 -38.96 34.35
N LYS A 17 26.75 -37.86 33.66
CA LYS A 17 26.07 -36.70 34.25
C LYS A 17 24.85 -37.19 35.02
N THR A 18 24.68 -36.68 36.24
CA THR A 18 23.52 -37.06 37.05
C THR A 18 22.24 -36.61 36.32
N LYS A 19 21.11 -37.26 36.58
CA LYS A 19 19.83 -36.88 35.95
C LYS A 19 19.50 -35.39 36.17
N GLN A 20 19.92 -34.83 37.30
CA GLN A 20 19.77 -33.42 37.63
C GLN A 20 20.57 -32.51 36.69
N GLN A 21 21.84 -32.84 36.43
CA GLN A 21 22.69 -32.07 35.50
C GLN A 21 22.15 -32.10 34.06
N LEU A 22 21.55 -33.22 33.64
CA LEU A 22 20.90 -33.32 32.32
C LEU A 22 19.59 -32.53 32.24
N ALA A 23 18.83 -32.48 33.33
CA ALA A 23 17.60 -31.69 33.39
C ALA A 23 17.89 -30.17 33.37
N GLU A 24 18.94 -29.76 34.08
CA GLU A 24 19.42 -28.37 34.10
C GLU A 24 19.93 -27.93 32.73
N ALA A 25 20.73 -28.75 32.04
CA ALA A 25 21.19 -28.46 30.69
C ALA A 25 20.02 -28.33 29.68
N ARG A 26 18.99 -29.18 29.81
CA ARG A 26 17.78 -29.08 28.98
C ARG A 26 16.95 -27.83 29.28
N ARG A 27 16.96 -27.37 30.53
CA ARG A 27 16.27 -26.14 30.95
C ARG A 27 17.00 -24.90 30.42
N ALA A 28 18.33 -24.86 30.53
CA ALA A 28 19.16 -23.77 30.00
C ALA A 28 18.94 -23.58 28.48
N LEU A 29 18.95 -24.66 27.69
CA LEU A 29 18.69 -24.58 26.25
C LEU A 29 17.29 -24.02 25.92
N ARG A 30 16.26 -24.39 26.69
CA ARG A 30 14.91 -23.85 26.50
C ARG A 30 14.82 -22.37 26.84
N GLU A 31 15.54 -21.92 27.87
CA GLU A 31 15.56 -20.52 28.28
C GLU A 31 16.28 -19.65 27.22
N GLU A 32 17.34 -20.17 26.59
CA GLU A 32 18.02 -19.52 25.45
C GLU A 32 17.12 -19.42 24.21
N ASP A 33 16.38 -20.48 23.86
CA ASP A 33 15.42 -20.47 22.74
C ASP A 33 14.31 -19.43 22.94
N ILE A 34 13.80 -19.32 24.17
CA ILE A 34 12.78 -18.33 24.53
C ILE A 34 13.36 -16.91 24.48
N ALA A 35 14.60 -16.72 24.93
CA ALA A 35 15.28 -15.42 24.88
C ALA A 35 15.53 -14.97 23.43
N MET A 36 15.93 -15.89 22.55
CA MET A 36 16.10 -15.64 21.11
C MET A 36 14.79 -15.24 20.44
N GLN A 37 13.70 -15.99 20.68
CA GLN A 37 12.38 -15.65 20.13
C GLN A 37 11.85 -14.28 20.63
N LYS A 38 12.09 -13.94 21.89
CA LYS A 38 11.73 -12.62 22.44
C LYS A 38 12.59 -11.49 21.86
N GLY A 39 13.87 -11.74 21.60
CA GLY A 39 14.78 -10.78 20.95
C GLY A 39 14.36 -10.45 19.52
N ASP A 40 13.97 -11.46 18.74
CA ASP A 40 13.58 -11.29 17.33
C ASP A 40 12.22 -10.60 17.18
N THR A 41 11.27 -10.90 18.06
CA THR A 41 9.95 -10.23 18.07
C THR A 41 10.06 -8.75 18.44
N ASN A 42 10.91 -8.39 19.40
CA ASN A 42 11.15 -6.99 19.76
C ASN A 42 11.89 -6.21 18.65
N LYS A 43 12.85 -6.83 17.95
CA LYS A 43 13.50 -6.21 16.77
C LYS A 43 12.52 -5.98 15.63
N LYS A 44 11.60 -6.92 15.38
CA LYS A 44 10.57 -6.79 14.35
C LYS A 44 9.60 -5.64 14.65
N ARG A 45 9.11 -5.52 15.89
CA ARG A 45 8.23 -4.43 16.32
C ARG A 45 8.87 -3.04 16.14
N LYS A 46 10.11 -2.85 16.60
CA LYS A 46 10.79 -1.54 16.48
C LYS A 46 11.01 -1.10 15.02
N ARG A 47 11.16 -2.05 14.09
CA ARG A 47 11.31 -1.75 12.67
C ARG A 47 9.98 -1.36 12.02
N GLU A 48 8.89 -2.04 12.38
CA GLU A 48 7.54 -1.72 11.89
C GLU A 48 7.05 -0.35 12.39
N GLU A 49 7.35 0.02 13.64
CA GLU A 49 7.00 1.35 14.20
C GLU A 49 7.75 2.50 13.49
N GLY A 50 9.05 2.33 13.23
CA GLY A 50 9.87 3.36 12.56
C GLY A 50 9.59 3.54 11.07
N GLU A 51 9.08 2.51 10.38
CA GLU A 51 8.62 2.62 8.98
C GLU A 51 7.20 3.22 8.90
N GLY A 52 6.32 2.92 9.87
CA GLY A 52 4.98 3.48 9.94
C GLY A 52 4.94 5.00 10.19
N GLU A 53 5.77 5.52 11.10
CA GLU A 53 5.84 6.96 11.38
C GLU A 53 6.37 7.78 10.19
N LYS A 54 7.33 7.24 9.42
CA LYS A 54 7.85 7.90 8.22
C LYS A 54 6.80 8.01 7.11
N ILE A 55 5.97 6.98 6.93
CA ILE A 55 4.91 6.99 5.91
C ILE A 55 3.80 7.99 6.28
N LEU A 56 3.42 8.04 7.56
CA LEU A 56 2.39 8.95 8.06
C LEU A 56 2.81 10.44 7.95
N THR A 57 4.08 10.74 8.22
CA THR A 57 4.60 12.12 8.12
C THR A 57 4.70 12.59 6.66
N GLU A 58 5.21 11.75 5.76
CA GLU A 58 5.29 12.09 4.33
C GLU A 58 3.92 12.26 3.66
N GLU A 59 2.93 11.44 4.02
CA GLU A 59 1.56 11.60 3.54
C GLU A 59 0.89 12.84 4.11
N GLY A 60 1.17 13.17 5.38
CA GLY A 60 0.69 14.39 6.04
C GLY A 60 1.17 15.67 5.36
N GLU A 61 2.45 15.75 4.99
CA GLU A 61 3.03 16.89 4.28
C GLU A 61 2.46 17.04 2.86
N LYS A 62 2.35 15.94 2.11
CA LYS A 62 1.74 15.93 0.78
C LYS A 62 0.29 16.43 0.85
N ARG A 63 -0.45 16.05 1.89
CA ARG A 63 -1.84 16.47 2.11
C ARG A 63 -1.95 17.95 2.49
N ARG A 64 -1.01 18.50 3.26
CA ARG A 64 -0.94 19.95 3.54
C ARG A 64 -0.66 20.76 2.26
N ARG A 65 0.36 20.38 1.48
CA ARG A 65 0.68 21.04 0.20
C ARG A 65 -0.49 21.04 -0.78
N LEU A 66 -1.27 19.96 -0.84
CA LEU A 66 -2.48 19.89 -1.66
C LEU A 66 -3.58 20.84 -1.17
N ARG A 67 -3.77 20.98 0.16
CA ARG A 67 -4.73 21.94 0.71
C ARG A 67 -4.35 23.38 0.37
N ASP A 68 -3.08 23.73 0.49
CA ASP A 68 -2.59 25.08 0.17
C ASP A 68 -2.76 25.40 -1.33
N LYS A 69 -2.52 24.39 -2.19
CA LYS A 69 -2.74 24.51 -3.63
C LYS A 69 -4.23 24.68 -4.00
N ILE A 70 -5.14 24.02 -3.28
CA ILE A 70 -6.58 24.22 -3.46
C ILE A 70 -7.02 25.62 -3.02
N ILE A 71 -6.49 26.11 -1.88
CA ILE A 71 -6.82 27.45 -1.37
C ILE A 71 -6.34 28.54 -2.35
N SER A 72 -5.13 28.42 -2.88
CA SER A 72 -4.59 29.36 -3.87
C SER A 72 -5.42 29.38 -5.15
N LEU A 73 -5.73 28.22 -5.73
CA LEU A 73 -6.59 28.12 -6.92
C LEU A 73 -7.99 28.70 -6.68
N ARG A 74 -8.55 28.53 -5.48
CA ARG A 74 -9.86 29.10 -5.13
C ARG A 74 -9.81 30.63 -5.05
N LYS A 75 -8.74 31.20 -4.49
CA LYS A 75 -8.52 32.66 -4.45
C LYS A 75 -8.31 33.22 -5.85
N GLU A 76 -7.56 32.54 -6.70
CA GLU A 76 -7.32 32.94 -8.09
C GLU A 76 -8.62 32.94 -8.89
N ARG A 77 -9.45 31.90 -8.74
CA ARG A 77 -10.77 31.81 -9.37
C ARG A 77 -11.75 32.88 -8.87
N GLN A 78 -11.71 33.23 -7.58
CA GLN A 78 -12.51 34.34 -7.04
C GLN A 78 -12.08 35.70 -7.59
N LYS A 79 -10.78 35.92 -7.83
CA LYS A 79 -10.29 37.13 -8.48
C LYS A 79 -10.74 37.22 -9.94
N GLN A 80 -10.64 36.11 -10.68
CA GLN A 80 -11.12 36.04 -12.06
C GLN A 80 -12.62 36.33 -12.15
N GLN A 81 -13.44 35.73 -11.29
CA GLN A 81 -14.89 36.01 -11.24
C GLN A 81 -15.25 37.42 -10.82
N LYS A 82 -14.35 38.15 -10.13
CA LYS A 82 -14.59 39.54 -9.75
C LYS A 82 -14.22 40.50 -10.89
N GLY A 83 -13.14 40.21 -11.63
CA GLY A 83 -12.77 40.96 -12.84
C GLY A 83 -13.75 40.75 -13.98
N GLU A 84 -14.27 39.53 -14.15
CA GLU A 84 -15.28 39.21 -15.17
C GLU A 84 -16.63 39.90 -14.91
N LYS A 85 -16.96 40.17 -13.62
CA LYS A 85 -18.14 40.97 -13.26
C LYS A 85 -17.94 42.48 -13.42
N GLU A 86 -16.73 42.97 -13.15
CA GLU A 86 -16.42 44.40 -13.32
C GLU A 86 -16.35 44.77 -14.82
N GLU A 87 -15.93 43.86 -15.71
CA GLU A 87 -16.00 44.06 -17.17
C GLU A 87 -17.42 43.91 -17.75
N GLU A 88 -18.28 43.07 -17.16
CA GLU A 88 -19.69 42.91 -17.59
C GLU A 88 -20.53 44.15 -17.21
N GLU A 89 -20.33 44.71 -16.00
CA GLU A 89 -20.98 45.97 -15.58
C GLU A 89 -20.54 47.19 -16.43
N GLU A 90 -19.28 47.24 -16.88
CA GLU A 90 -18.80 48.32 -17.77
C GLU A 90 -19.34 48.20 -19.21
N SER A 91 -19.72 46.99 -19.64
CA SER A 91 -20.36 46.75 -20.94
C SER A 91 -21.87 47.01 -20.95
N ASP A 92 -22.55 46.82 -19.81
CA ASP A 92 -23.98 47.10 -19.68
C ASP A 92 -24.28 48.61 -19.62
N GLU A 93 -23.40 49.43 -19.04
CA GLU A 93 -23.57 50.91 -18.99
C GLU A 93 -23.47 51.60 -20.38
N TYR A 94 -22.93 50.92 -21.39
CA TYR A 94 -22.92 51.40 -22.79
C TYR A 94 -24.04 50.81 -23.66
N SER A 95 -24.88 49.92 -23.11
CA SER A 95 -25.98 49.27 -23.86
C SER A 95 -27.36 49.91 -23.64
N GLU A 96 -27.49 50.82 -22.67
CA GLU A 96 -28.77 51.42 -22.26
C GLU A 96 -29.16 52.68 -23.07
N ILE A 97 -28.97 52.67 -24.40
CA ILE A 97 -29.40 53.77 -25.28
C ILE A 97 -30.35 53.34 -26.42
N ASP A 98 -30.54 52.05 -26.69
CA ASP A 98 -31.57 51.61 -27.64
C ASP A 98 -32.41 50.49 -27.03
N GLU A 99 -33.73 50.60 -27.23
CA GLU A 99 -34.81 49.68 -26.83
C GLU A 99 -35.71 50.15 -25.67
N GLU A 100 -36.40 51.27 -25.90
CA GLU A 100 -37.76 51.42 -25.41
C GLU A 100 -38.73 50.56 -26.24
N GLU A 101 -39.73 50.00 -25.53
CA GLU A 101 -40.89 49.23 -26.00
C GLU A 101 -40.69 47.72 -26.28
N GLU A 102 -41.00 46.88 -25.28
CA GLU A 102 -42.29 46.19 -25.22
C GLU A 102 -42.46 45.26 -23.99
N SER A 103 -43.54 45.52 -23.25
CA SER A 103 -44.43 44.54 -22.59
C SER A 103 -43.94 43.61 -21.46
N SER A 104 -44.27 44.08 -20.25
CA SER A 104 -44.95 43.37 -19.15
C SER A 104 -45.25 41.86 -19.21
N SER A 105 -44.84 41.22 -18.10
CA SER A 105 -45.58 40.23 -17.29
C SER A 105 -45.50 38.73 -17.65
N SER A 106 -44.71 37.99 -16.86
CA SER A 106 -45.22 36.81 -16.13
C SER A 106 -44.26 36.40 -15.00
N SER A 107 -44.71 36.64 -13.77
CA SER A 107 -44.14 36.08 -12.56
C SER A 107 -44.67 34.66 -12.36
N SER A 108 -43.77 33.68 -12.19
CA SER A 108 -43.76 32.76 -11.04
C SER A 108 -42.98 31.45 -11.30
N SER A 109 -42.05 31.19 -10.38
CA SER A 109 -41.76 29.85 -9.85
C SER A 109 -41.08 28.83 -10.78
N SER A 110 -39.89 29.14 -11.28
CA SER A 110 -38.92 28.08 -11.59
C SER A 110 -38.03 27.82 -10.39
N ARG A 111 -38.38 26.79 -9.61
CA ARG A 111 -37.51 26.09 -8.66
C ARG A 111 -36.05 26.21 -9.09
N ASN A 112 -35.21 26.74 -8.21
CA ASN A 112 -33.74 26.61 -8.25
C ASN A 112 -33.35 25.13 -8.31
N LYS A 113 -33.45 24.54 -9.50
CA LYS A 113 -32.71 23.36 -9.89
C LYS A 113 -31.36 23.90 -10.33
N ASN A 114 -30.42 23.98 -9.40
CA ASN A 114 -28.99 23.94 -9.72
C ASN A 114 -28.66 22.56 -10.31
N LYS A 115 -29.32 22.20 -11.41
CA LYS A 115 -28.94 21.12 -12.30
C LYS A 115 -27.86 21.76 -13.14
N THR A 116 -26.62 21.66 -12.68
CA THR A 116 -25.47 21.91 -13.55
C THR A 116 -25.71 21.10 -14.81
N THR A 117 -25.98 21.78 -15.92
CA THR A 117 -26.20 21.17 -17.23
C THR A 117 -24.86 20.60 -17.65
N ILE A 118 -24.61 19.35 -17.25
CA ILE A 118 -23.42 18.61 -17.65
C ILE A 118 -23.49 18.53 -19.18
N SER A 119 -22.47 19.05 -19.87
CA SER A 119 -22.45 19.03 -21.32
C SER A 119 -22.55 17.59 -21.83
N ARG A 120 -23.20 17.39 -22.99
CA ARG A 120 -23.40 16.07 -23.61
C ARG A 120 -22.10 15.28 -23.79
N VAL A 121 -20.99 16.00 -23.99
CA VAL A 121 -19.62 15.46 -24.02
C VAL A 121 -19.23 14.86 -22.66
N LYS A 122 -19.40 15.61 -21.56
CA LYS A 122 -19.11 15.15 -20.20
C LYS A 122 -20.02 13.99 -19.77
N GLU A 123 -21.29 13.99 -20.18
CA GLU A 123 -22.17 12.84 -19.94
C GLU A 123 -21.68 11.58 -20.69
N GLY A 124 -21.24 11.73 -21.93
CA GLY A 124 -20.65 10.65 -22.71
C GLY A 124 -19.37 10.10 -22.08
N GLU A 125 -18.51 10.98 -21.54
CA GLU A 125 -17.32 10.57 -20.80
C GLU A 125 -17.66 9.80 -19.51
N ILE A 126 -18.65 10.28 -18.75
CA ILE A 126 -19.12 9.59 -17.54
C ILE A 126 -19.68 8.20 -17.89
N ARG A 127 -20.46 8.08 -18.98
CA ARG A 127 -20.98 6.77 -19.44
C ARG A 127 -19.86 5.82 -19.89
N LYS A 128 -18.85 6.32 -20.61
CA LYS A 128 -17.66 5.53 -20.99
C LYS A 128 -16.89 5.01 -19.76
N LEU A 129 -16.93 5.75 -18.67
CA LEU A 129 -16.32 5.38 -17.38
C LEU A 129 -17.28 4.61 -16.46
N GLY A 130 -18.44 4.15 -16.96
CA GLY A 130 -19.41 3.39 -16.18
C GLY A 130 -20.12 4.20 -15.08
N GLY A 131 -20.26 5.52 -15.24
CA GLY A 131 -20.85 6.41 -14.25
C GLY A 131 -19.85 6.96 -13.22
N LEU A 132 -18.58 6.55 -13.29
CA LEU A 132 -17.54 6.99 -12.37
C LEU A 132 -16.81 8.23 -12.88
N THR A 133 -16.35 9.07 -11.96
CA THR A 133 -15.46 10.17 -12.31
C THR A 133 -14.08 9.62 -12.69
N ARG A 134 -13.37 10.29 -13.60
CA ARG A 134 -12.00 9.92 -14.04
C ARG A 134 -11.06 9.65 -12.86
N GLU A 135 -11.15 10.46 -11.81
CA GLU A 135 -10.33 10.29 -10.61
C GLU A 135 -10.61 9.00 -9.85
N LYS A 136 -11.89 8.62 -9.72
CA LYS A 136 -12.28 7.36 -9.07
C LYS A 136 -11.81 6.17 -9.90
N VAL A 137 -11.96 6.22 -11.22
CA VAL A 137 -11.46 5.18 -12.13
C VAL A 137 -9.93 5.03 -12.01
N ASN A 138 -9.18 6.13 -12.06
CA ASN A 138 -7.72 6.10 -11.91
C ASN A 138 -7.28 5.57 -10.53
N LYS A 139 -8.02 5.86 -9.45
CA LYS A 139 -7.76 5.27 -8.13
C LYS A 139 -7.99 3.76 -8.13
N LEU A 140 -9.08 3.29 -8.72
CA LEU A 140 -9.40 1.86 -8.83
C LEU A 140 -8.35 1.12 -9.67
N ILE A 141 -7.96 1.68 -10.81
CA ILE A 141 -6.89 1.15 -11.67
C ILE A 141 -5.60 0.98 -10.86
N LYS A 142 -5.18 2.00 -10.10
CA LYS A 142 -3.99 1.91 -9.23
C LYS A 142 -4.10 0.83 -8.16
N ILE A 143 -5.29 0.62 -7.59
CA ILE A 143 -5.53 -0.44 -6.60
C ILE A 143 -5.38 -1.81 -7.26
N ASN A 144 -5.98 -2.03 -8.43
CA ASN A 144 -5.84 -3.28 -9.18
C ASN A 144 -4.37 -3.55 -9.57
N TYR A 145 -3.65 -2.55 -10.07
CA TYR A 145 -2.22 -2.72 -10.39
C TYR A 145 -1.36 -3.05 -9.17
N LYS A 146 -1.69 -2.55 -7.97
CA LYS A 146 -0.99 -2.97 -6.74
C LYS A 146 -1.23 -4.45 -6.42
N GLN A 147 -2.43 -4.98 -6.70
CA GLN A 147 -2.73 -6.40 -6.51
C GLN A 147 -1.98 -7.30 -7.50
N LEU A 148 -1.71 -6.79 -8.71
CA LEU A 148 -0.94 -7.49 -9.75
C LEU A 148 0.59 -7.31 -9.60
N LYS A 149 1.07 -6.73 -8.50
CA LYS A 149 2.50 -6.47 -8.30
C LYS A 149 3.28 -7.78 -8.28
N GLY A 150 4.13 -7.98 -9.31
CA GLY A 150 4.91 -9.20 -9.50
C GLY A 150 4.44 -10.07 -10.67
N THR A 151 3.32 -9.74 -11.32
CA THR A 151 2.93 -10.31 -12.61
C THR A 151 3.25 -9.33 -13.76
N LYS A 152 3.35 -9.82 -14.99
CA LYS A 152 3.55 -8.97 -16.18
C LYS A 152 2.29 -8.21 -16.62
N GLY A 153 1.23 -8.26 -15.82
CA GLY A 153 -0.07 -7.64 -16.10
C GLY A 153 -1.23 -8.57 -15.77
N GLU A 154 -2.44 -8.17 -16.17
CA GLU A 154 -3.69 -8.92 -15.95
C GLU A 154 -3.74 -10.23 -16.76
N SER A 155 -3.07 -10.26 -17.91
CA SER A 155 -3.05 -11.42 -18.81
C SER A 155 -2.06 -12.51 -18.37
N ASP A 156 -1.15 -12.20 -17.45
CA ASP A 156 -0.14 -13.14 -16.97
C ASP A 156 -0.76 -14.15 -15.99
N ARG A 157 -1.17 -15.29 -16.54
CA ARG A 157 -1.83 -16.38 -15.85
C ARG A 157 -0.94 -17.62 -15.71
N PHE A 158 0.38 -17.46 -15.84
CA PHE A 158 1.30 -18.59 -15.76
C PHE A 158 1.32 -19.18 -14.34
N ILE A 159 1.03 -20.48 -14.22
CA ILE A 159 1.07 -21.20 -12.96
C ILE A 159 2.41 -21.91 -12.84
N GLN A 160 3.29 -21.40 -11.98
CA GLN A 160 4.56 -22.05 -11.70
C GLN A 160 4.35 -23.29 -10.81
N VAL A 161 4.76 -24.45 -11.31
CA VAL A 161 4.82 -25.68 -10.51
C VAL A 161 5.95 -25.53 -9.49
N LYS A 162 5.59 -25.33 -8.21
CA LYS A 162 6.56 -25.13 -7.12
C LYS A 162 7.40 -26.37 -6.82
N LYS A 163 6.86 -27.56 -7.08
CA LYS A 163 7.46 -28.85 -6.75
C LYS A 163 7.52 -29.73 -7.99
N ASN A 164 8.61 -29.61 -8.75
CA ASN A 164 8.80 -30.41 -9.95
C ASN A 164 9.16 -31.85 -9.57
N ARG A 165 8.42 -32.81 -10.15
CA ARG A 165 8.57 -34.24 -9.82
C ARG A 165 9.98 -34.76 -10.05
N TRP A 166 10.60 -34.40 -11.17
CA TRP A 166 11.96 -34.86 -11.52
C TRP A 166 13.06 -34.35 -10.57
N MET A 167 12.79 -33.28 -9.81
CA MET A 167 13.70 -32.79 -8.77
C MET A 167 13.52 -33.50 -7.42
N LEU A 168 12.31 -33.99 -7.15
CA LEU A 168 11.92 -34.52 -5.83
C LEU A 168 11.75 -36.05 -5.82
N SER A 169 11.71 -36.68 -6.99
CA SER A 169 11.45 -38.11 -7.16
C SER A 169 12.63 -38.81 -7.78
N GLY A 170 12.93 -40.00 -7.27
CA GLY A 170 14.06 -40.83 -7.70
C GLY A 170 15.32 -40.58 -6.86
N LYS A 171 16.07 -41.65 -6.62
CA LYS A 171 17.44 -41.59 -6.06
C LYS A 171 18.42 -41.80 -7.21
N ARG A 172 19.56 -41.11 -7.17
CA ARG A 172 20.64 -41.33 -8.13
C ARG A 172 21.39 -42.60 -7.77
N GLY A 173 21.39 -43.57 -8.67
CA GLY A 173 22.21 -44.78 -8.58
C GLY A 173 23.60 -44.58 -9.19
N LEU A 174 24.43 -45.62 -9.13
CA LEU A 174 25.70 -45.67 -9.86
C LEU A 174 25.41 -45.86 -11.36
N GLY A 175 25.97 -44.99 -12.21
CA GLY A 175 25.76 -45.02 -13.66
C GLY A 175 25.26 -43.69 -14.22
N LYS A 176 24.44 -43.74 -15.27
CA LYS A 176 23.92 -42.54 -15.96
C LYS A 176 23.00 -41.74 -15.05
N THR A 177 23.30 -40.46 -14.86
CA THR A 177 22.48 -39.51 -14.11
C THR A 177 21.54 -38.72 -15.03
N HIS A 178 20.46 -38.19 -14.46
CA HIS A 178 19.42 -37.46 -15.20
C HIS A 178 19.83 -36.02 -15.57
N SER A 179 20.76 -35.45 -14.81
CA SER A 179 21.37 -34.14 -15.09
C SER A 179 22.89 -34.31 -15.22
N ARG A 180 23.50 -33.40 -15.99
CA ARG A 180 24.94 -33.31 -16.22
C ARG A 180 25.68 -32.76 -15.00
#